data_AF-A0A956P1H4-F1
#
_entry.id   AF-A0A956P1H4-F1
#
_cell.length_a   1.000
_cell.length_b   1.000
_cell.length_c   1.000
_cell.angle_alpha   90.00
_cell.angle_beta   90.00
_cell.angle_gamma   90.00
#
_symmetry.space_group_name_H-M   'P 1'
#
loop_
_entity.id
_entity.type
_entity.pdbx_description
1 polymer ?
#
loop_
_entity_poly.entity_id
_entity_poly.type
_entity_poly.pdbx_seq_one_letter_code
_entity_poly.pdbx_strand_id
1 'polypeptide(L)'
;ERGDRDTVAAALRIRLDAATQRLAFYIVPSAMAMFAIGGVLAAAIYQTGEFDAADARYVWLILAGSAFGLLAATLGRLYSSAFYAVHDAVTPLRAGLLRIALTAGLGLVGALLLPGWLGVPASWGAAGLTLSAGIAGWVEFLVLRRALCRRLGRFALPFIELTKLWGAALVAAAVATGMRLLTVDFGPIWQALAVVPAFGLTYVAVTWLLDIPESAVLAGRVLGRLRSRR
;
A
#
# COMPACT_ATOMS: atom_id res chain seq x y z
N GLU A 1 27.21 29.75 -5.11
CA GLU A 1 26.44 28.80 -5.94
C GLU A 1 26.46 27.33 -5.49
N ARG A 2 27.58 26.74 -5.02
CA ARG A 2 27.57 25.35 -4.48
C ARG A 2 26.82 25.21 -3.15
N GLY A 3 26.99 26.18 -2.24
CA GLY A 3 26.30 26.18 -0.95
C GLY A 3 24.77 26.20 -1.05
N ASP A 4 24.21 26.81 -2.09
CA ASP A 4 22.76 26.87 -2.32
C ASP A 4 22.19 25.53 -2.83
N ARG A 5 22.95 24.81 -3.66
CA ARG A 5 22.54 23.47 -4.12
C ARG A 5 22.58 22.43 -2.99
N ASP A 6 23.57 22.52 -2.11
CA ASP A 6 23.71 21.58 -0.99
C ASP A 6 22.64 21.84 0.10
N THR A 7 22.27 23.11 0.35
CA THR A 7 21.18 23.45 1.26
C THR A 7 19.81 23.04 0.70
N VAL A 8 19.56 23.27 -0.60
CA VAL A 8 18.33 22.81 -1.27
C VAL A 8 18.23 21.28 -1.24
N ALA A 9 19.35 20.58 -1.50
CA ALA A 9 19.40 19.13 -1.41
C ALA A 9 19.12 18.63 0.02
N ALA A 10 19.69 19.27 1.05
CA ALA A 10 19.44 18.91 2.45
C ALA A 10 17.98 19.13 2.85
N ALA A 11 17.39 20.28 2.49
CA ALA A 11 15.99 20.57 2.76
C ALA A 11 15.05 19.57 2.06
N LEU A 12 15.37 19.17 0.82
CA LEU A 12 14.61 18.16 0.09
C LEU A 12 14.66 16.79 0.77
N ARG A 13 15.83 16.36 1.28
CA ARG A 13 15.96 15.09 2.03
C ARG A 13 15.03 15.04 3.23
N ILE A 14 15.04 16.09 4.07
CA ILE A 14 14.20 16.17 5.27
C ILE A 14 12.71 16.05 4.89
N ARG A 15 12.29 16.73 3.83
CA ARG A 15 10.90 16.66 3.34
C ARG A 15 10.55 15.27 2.82
N LEU A 16 11.48 14.60 2.12
CA LEU A 16 11.25 13.25 1.60
C LEU A 16 11.15 12.22 2.71
N ASP A 17 11.98 12.31 3.75
CA ASP A 17 11.92 11.39 4.90
C ASP A 17 10.56 11.50 5.60
N ALA A 18 10.15 12.73 5.95
CA ALA A 18 8.85 12.98 6.58
C ALA A 18 7.67 12.56 5.69
N ALA A 19 7.75 12.82 4.37
CA ALA A 19 6.72 12.40 3.44
C ALA A 19 6.63 10.88 3.33
N THR A 20 7.77 10.18 3.33
CA THR A 20 7.84 8.73 3.21
C THR A 20 7.28 8.04 4.46
N GLN A 21 7.63 8.52 5.66
CA GLN A 21 7.05 8.04 6.93
C GLN A 21 5.53 8.24 6.94
N ARG A 22 5.07 9.44 6.60
CA ARG A 22 3.64 9.76 6.55
C ARG A 22 2.88 8.91 5.53
N LEU A 23 3.45 8.65 4.36
CA LEU A 23 2.84 7.76 3.37
C LEU A 23 2.79 6.32 3.89
N ALA A 24 3.87 5.82 4.49
CA ALA A 24 3.90 4.47 5.05
C ALA A 24 2.81 4.28 6.12
N PHE A 25 2.59 5.27 6.98
CA PHE A 25 1.54 5.24 8.01
C PHE A 25 0.13 5.00 7.44
N TYR A 26 -0.20 5.58 6.28
CA TYR A 26 -1.52 5.37 5.67
C TYR A 26 -1.57 4.15 4.74
N ILE A 27 -0.47 3.79 4.09
CA ILE A 27 -0.48 2.79 3.03
C ILE A 27 -0.26 1.39 3.56
N VAL A 28 0.59 1.20 4.56
CA VAL A 28 0.81 -0.11 5.19
C VAL A 28 -0.50 -0.72 5.72
N PRO A 29 -1.33 -0.02 6.51
CA PRO A 29 -2.61 -0.58 6.94
C PRO A 29 -3.59 -0.77 5.78
N SER A 30 -3.56 0.09 4.76
CA SER A 30 -4.43 -0.05 3.58
C SER A 30 -4.08 -1.30 2.76
N ALA A 31 -2.79 -1.55 2.53
CA ALA A 31 -2.31 -2.76 1.87
C ALA A 31 -2.69 -4.01 2.68
N MET A 32 -2.50 -3.97 4.00
CA MET A 32 -2.88 -5.07 4.88
C MET A 32 -4.40 -5.29 4.91
N ALA A 33 -5.21 -4.22 4.86
CA ALA A 33 -6.66 -4.32 4.78
C ALA A 33 -7.10 -5.00 3.48
N MET A 34 -6.55 -4.59 2.34
CA MET A 34 -6.80 -5.23 1.04
C MET A 34 -6.42 -6.71 1.05
N PHE A 35 -5.33 -7.06 1.74
CA PHE A 35 -4.87 -8.44 1.85
C PHE A 35 -5.75 -9.29 2.78
N ALA A 36 -5.97 -8.85 4.03
CA ALA A 36 -6.63 -9.65 5.07
C ALA A 36 -8.16 -9.60 5.00
N ILE A 37 -8.74 -8.42 4.73
CA ILE A 37 -10.19 -8.19 4.75
C ILE A 37 -10.75 -7.78 3.39
N GLY A 38 -9.96 -7.83 2.31
CA GLY A 38 -10.40 -7.45 0.96
C GLY A 38 -11.61 -8.25 0.46
N GLY A 39 -11.75 -9.52 0.87
CA GLY A 39 -12.94 -10.33 0.55
C GLY A 39 -14.22 -9.83 1.22
N VAL A 40 -14.12 -9.33 2.45
CA VAL A 40 -15.28 -8.73 3.16
C VAL A 40 -15.66 -7.41 2.50
N LEU A 41 -14.67 -6.61 2.10
CA LEU A 41 -14.89 -5.37 1.36
C LEU A 41 -15.54 -5.63 0.00
N ALA A 42 -15.01 -6.59 -0.76
CA ALA A 42 -15.56 -6.96 -2.06
C ALA A 42 -16.98 -7.50 -1.94
N ALA A 43 -17.23 -8.37 -0.96
CA ALA A 43 -18.56 -8.91 -0.69
C ALA A 43 -19.56 -7.79 -0.33
N ALA A 44 -19.21 -6.90 0.59
CA ALA A 44 -20.13 -5.83 1.01
C ALA A 44 -20.46 -4.82 -0.11
N ILE A 45 -19.55 -4.59 -1.05
CA ILE A 45 -19.74 -3.65 -2.15
C ILE A 45 -20.44 -4.30 -3.34
N TYR A 46 -20.05 -5.52 -3.70
CA TYR A 46 -20.44 -6.14 -4.97
C TYR A 46 -21.45 -7.28 -4.83
N GLN A 47 -21.57 -7.93 -3.66
CA GLN A 47 -22.40 -9.12 -3.50
C GLN A 47 -23.89 -8.75 -3.42
N THR A 48 -24.48 -8.52 -4.59
CA THR A 48 -25.89 -8.20 -4.79
C THR A 48 -26.42 -8.89 -6.05
N GLY A 49 -27.59 -9.52 -5.95
CA GLY A 49 -28.22 -10.20 -7.09
C GLY A 49 -27.41 -11.40 -7.59
N GLU A 50 -26.98 -11.32 -8.85
CA GLU A 50 -26.21 -12.38 -9.54
C GLU A 50 -24.75 -12.49 -9.08
N PHE A 51 -24.21 -11.49 -8.37
CA PHE A 51 -22.82 -11.50 -7.94
C PHE A 51 -22.68 -12.28 -6.62
N ASP A 52 -22.03 -13.43 -6.69
CA ASP A 52 -22.01 -14.38 -5.58
C ASP A 52 -20.74 -14.26 -4.70
N ALA A 53 -20.64 -15.15 -3.70
CA ALA A 53 -19.47 -15.19 -2.83
C ALA A 53 -18.20 -15.74 -3.54
N ALA A 54 -18.33 -16.48 -4.64
CA ALA A 54 -17.20 -16.90 -5.47
C ALA A 54 -16.61 -15.71 -6.24
N ASP A 55 -17.45 -14.85 -6.79
CA ASP A 55 -17.02 -13.63 -7.49
C ASP A 55 -16.35 -12.64 -6.53
N ALA A 56 -16.88 -12.48 -5.33
CA ALA A 56 -16.24 -11.65 -4.30
C ALA A 56 -14.86 -12.19 -3.89
N ARG A 57 -14.70 -13.52 -3.78
CA ARG A 57 -13.39 -14.16 -3.54
C ARG A 57 -12.45 -13.94 -4.72
N TYR A 58 -12.97 -13.96 -5.94
CA TYR A 58 -12.18 -13.69 -7.14
C TYR A 58 -11.63 -12.25 -7.15
N VAL A 59 -12.48 -11.27 -6.86
CA VAL A 59 -12.07 -9.87 -6.69
C VAL A 59 -11.04 -9.73 -5.57
N TRP A 60 -11.22 -10.42 -4.44
CA TRP A 60 -10.24 -10.40 -3.36
C TRP A 60 -8.85 -10.88 -3.78
N LEU A 61 -8.74 -11.94 -4.60
CA LEU A 61 -7.44 -12.41 -5.10
C LEU A 61 -6.71 -11.34 -5.91
N ILE A 62 -7.45 -10.58 -6.73
CA ILE A 62 -6.92 -9.45 -7.52
C ILE A 62 -6.48 -8.31 -6.58
N LEU A 63 -7.31 -7.98 -5.57
CA LEU A 63 -6.97 -6.98 -4.56
C LEU A 63 -5.70 -7.36 -3.78
N ALA A 64 -5.59 -8.61 -3.35
CA ALA A 64 -4.44 -9.13 -2.63
C ALA A 64 -3.15 -9.02 -3.47
N GLY A 65 -3.21 -9.32 -4.77
CA GLY A 65 -2.09 -9.11 -5.69
C GLY A 65 -1.69 -7.64 -5.80
N SER A 66 -2.66 -6.73 -5.91
CA SER A 66 -2.42 -5.29 -5.98
C SER A 66 -1.88 -4.68 -4.67
N ALA A 67 -2.27 -5.25 -3.51
CA ALA A 67 -1.86 -4.78 -2.19
C ALA A 67 -0.33 -4.81 -2.02
N PHE A 68 0.32 -5.81 -2.61
CA PHE A 68 1.78 -5.94 -2.59
C PHE A 68 2.50 -4.74 -3.24
N GLY A 69 1.93 -4.21 -4.32
CA GLY A 69 2.49 -3.07 -5.07
C GLY A 69 2.17 -1.70 -4.49
N LEU A 70 1.21 -1.60 -3.56
CA LEU A 70 0.60 -0.32 -3.16
C LEU A 70 1.61 0.65 -2.54
N LEU A 71 2.46 0.16 -1.63
CA LEU A 71 3.50 0.96 -1.00
C LEU A 71 4.54 1.43 -2.02
N ALA A 72 5.05 0.51 -2.84
CA ALA A 72 6.05 0.82 -3.86
C ALA A 72 5.55 1.82 -4.89
N ALA A 73 4.32 1.65 -5.40
CA ALA A 73 3.73 2.55 -6.39
C ALA A 73 3.58 3.97 -5.83
N THR A 74 3.19 4.10 -4.57
CA THR A 74 2.98 5.42 -3.96
C THR A 74 4.30 6.12 -3.65
N LEU A 75 5.30 5.39 -3.15
CA LEU A 75 6.64 5.93 -2.95
C LEU A 75 7.35 6.24 -4.28
N GLY A 76 7.12 5.43 -5.31
CA GLY A 76 7.61 5.68 -6.66
C GLY A 76 7.10 7.02 -7.20
N ARG A 77 5.81 7.33 -7.02
CA ARG A 77 5.24 8.64 -7.38
C ARG A 77 5.88 9.80 -6.59
N LEU A 78 6.11 9.63 -5.29
CA LEU A 78 6.81 10.63 -4.47
C LEU A 78 8.24 10.87 -4.95
N TYR A 79 8.97 9.82 -5.32
CA TYR A 79 10.34 9.98 -5.80
C TYR A 79 10.39 10.56 -7.22
N SER A 80 9.44 10.20 -8.08
CA SER A 80 9.30 10.84 -9.38
C SER A 80 9.05 12.34 -9.26
N SER A 81 8.20 12.79 -8.32
CA SER A 81 8.01 14.23 -8.06
C SER A 81 9.26 14.91 -7.51
N ALA A 82 10.05 14.21 -6.69
CA ALA A 82 11.34 14.70 -6.22
C ALA A 82 12.36 14.90 -7.35
N PHE A 83 12.40 13.98 -8.32
CA PHE A 83 13.26 14.10 -9.50
C PHE A 83 12.89 15.30 -10.38
N TYR A 84 11.59 15.59 -10.54
CA TYR A 84 11.15 16.80 -11.22
C TYR A 84 11.58 18.08 -10.48
N ALA A 85 11.59 18.08 -9.14
CA ALA A 85 12.06 19.22 -8.36
C ALA A 85 13.57 19.50 -8.49
N VAL A 86 14.36 18.48 -8.87
CA VAL A 86 15.81 18.61 -9.13
C VAL A 86 16.10 18.73 -10.65
N HIS A 87 15.08 19.04 -11.45
CA HIS A 87 15.17 19.20 -12.92
C HIS A 87 15.71 17.96 -13.67
N ASP A 88 15.47 16.75 -13.19
CA ASP A 88 15.79 15.50 -13.89
C ASP A 88 14.52 14.73 -14.26
N ALA A 89 14.05 14.88 -15.50
CA ALA A 89 12.89 14.16 -16.01
C ALA A 89 13.24 12.80 -16.64
N VAL A 90 14.52 12.54 -16.93
CA VAL A 90 14.95 11.36 -17.69
C VAL A 90 14.99 10.13 -16.79
N THR A 91 15.42 10.28 -15.54
CA THR A 91 15.50 9.17 -14.59
C THR A 91 14.11 8.56 -14.28
N PRO A 92 13.06 9.36 -13.96
CA PRO A 92 11.69 8.87 -13.82
C PRO A 92 11.16 8.17 -15.08
N LEU A 93 11.44 8.73 -16.25
CA LEU A 93 11.00 8.16 -17.52
C LEU A 93 11.57 6.75 -17.76
N ARG A 94 12.88 6.58 -17.57
CA ARG A 94 13.54 5.27 -17.74
C ARG A 94 13.03 4.23 -16.74
N ALA A 95 12.79 4.63 -15.49
CA ALA A 95 12.22 3.74 -14.48
C ALA A 95 10.79 3.33 -14.83
N GLY A 96 9.97 4.26 -15.33
CA GLY A 96 8.62 3.98 -15.82
C GLY A 96 8.60 3.04 -17.02
N LEU A 97 9.50 3.22 -17.99
CA LEU A 97 9.66 2.30 -19.12
C LEU A 97 10.07 0.89 -18.67
N LEU A 98 11.02 0.79 -17.72
CA LEU A 98 11.39 -0.48 -17.11
C LEU A 98 10.20 -1.14 -16.42
N ARG A 99 9.38 -0.36 -15.68
CA ARG A 99 8.16 -0.88 -15.05
C ARG A 99 7.20 -1.45 -16.07
N ILE A 100 6.96 -0.75 -17.18
CA ILE A 100 6.05 -1.20 -18.24
C ILE A 100 6.57 -2.51 -18.84
N ALA A 101 7.86 -2.56 -19.19
CA ALA A 101 8.49 -3.77 -19.73
C ALA A 101 8.41 -4.96 -18.76
N LEU A 102 8.70 -4.74 -17.47
CA LEU A 102 8.59 -5.77 -16.44
C LEU A 102 7.15 -6.20 -16.20
N THR A 103 6.20 -5.26 -16.17
CA THR A 103 4.77 -5.58 -15.99
C THR A 103 4.26 -6.40 -17.17
N ALA A 104 4.64 -6.03 -18.40
CA ALA A 104 4.28 -6.78 -19.59
C ALA A 104 4.92 -8.17 -19.59
N GLY A 105 6.23 -8.27 -19.35
CA GLY A 105 6.95 -9.55 -19.34
C GLY A 105 6.50 -10.49 -18.22
N LEU A 106 6.50 -10.01 -16.98
CA LEU A 106 6.04 -10.80 -15.83
C LEU A 106 4.53 -11.05 -15.88
N GLY A 107 3.75 -10.12 -16.42
CA GLY A 107 2.32 -10.28 -16.65
C GLY A 107 2.01 -11.36 -17.68
N LEU A 108 2.74 -11.41 -18.80
CA LEU A 108 2.65 -12.49 -19.78
C LEU A 108 2.98 -13.84 -19.14
N VAL A 109 4.05 -13.93 -18.35
CA VAL A 109 4.43 -15.17 -17.66
C VAL A 109 3.39 -15.57 -16.61
N GLY A 110 2.97 -14.62 -15.77
CA GLY A 110 2.04 -14.86 -14.67
C GLY A 110 0.59 -15.11 -15.12
N ALA A 111 0.13 -14.45 -16.17
CA ALA A 111 -1.26 -14.53 -16.64
C ALA A 111 -1.49 -15.60 -17.71
N LEU A 112 -0.51 -15.89 -18.57
CA LEU A 112 -0.69 -16.81 -19.71
C LEU A 112 0.10 -18.13 -19.57
N LEU A 113 1.29 -18.11 -18.98
CA LEU A 113 2.13 -19.32 -18.89
C LEU A 113 1.90 -20.11 -17.59
N LEU A 114 1.77 -19.42 -16.45
CA LEU A 114 1.59 -20.06 -15.15
C LEU A 114 0.30 -20.91 -15.02
N PRO A 115 -0.88 -20.46 -15.46
CA PRO A 115 -2.11 -21.25 -15.34
C PRO A 115 -2.05 -22.55 -16.15
N GLY A 116 -1.39 -22.51 -17.31
CA GLY A 116 -1.21 -23.68 -18.18
C GLY A 116 -0.22 -24.71 -17.64
N TRP A 117 0.86 -24.27 -16.96
CA TRP A 117 1.89 -25.17 -16.42
C TRP A 117 1.52 -25.78 -15.06
N LEU A 118 0.74 -25.06 -14.23
CA LEU A 118 0.32 -25.53 -12.91
C LEU A 118 -1.09 -26.14 -12.85
N GLY A 119 -1.85 -26.13 -13.95
CA GLY A 119 -3.21 -26.69 -13.99
C GLY A 119 -4.22 -25.96 -13.09
N VAL A 120 -3.96 -24.69 -12.79
CA VAL A 120 -4.79 -23.86 -11.89
C VAL A 120 -5.84 -23.12 -12.71
N PRO A 121 -7.08 -22.92 -12.21
CA PRO A 121 -8.10 -22.17 -12.93
C PRO A 121 -7.62 -20.78 -13.37
N ALA A 122 -8.06 -20.34 -14.55
CA ALA A 122 -7.67 -19.08 -15.20
C ALA A 122 -7.85 -17.83 -14.31
N SER A 123 -8.69 -17.94 -13.28
CA SER A 123 -8.86 -16.93 -12.24
C SER A 123 -7.55 -16.55 -11.52
N TRP A 124 -6.61 -17.47 -11.36
CA TRP A 124 -5.32 -17.14 -10.76
C TRP A 124 -4.43 -16.27 -11.66
N GLY A 125 -4.71 -16.24 -12.97
CA GLY A 125 -3.99 -15.39 -13.92
C GLY A 125 -4.17 -13.90 -13.64
N ALA A 126 -5.36 -13.46 -13.20
CA ALA A 126 -5.62 -12.06 -12.86
C ALA A 126 -4.91 -11.62 -11.57
N ALA A 127 -4.84 -12.50 -10.57
CA ALA A 127 -4.03 -12.28 -9.37
C ALA A 127 -2.53 -12.24 -9.72
N GLY A 128 -2.07 -13.14 -10.61
CA GLY A 128 -0.71 -13.13 -11.14
C GLY A 128 -0.34 -11.84 -11.87
N LEU A 129 -1.28 -11.30 -12.66
CA LEU A 129 -1.10 -10.03 -13.39
C LEU A 129 -1.01 -8.82 -12.45
N THR A 130 -1.83 -8.79 -11.40
CA THR A 130 -1.77 -7.69 -10.42
C THR A 130 -0.55 -7.78 -9.53
N LEU A 131 -0.14 -9.00 -9.16
CA LEU A 131 1.10 -9.23 -8.43
C LEU A 131 2.32 -8.84 -9.28
N SER A 132 2.32 -9.17 -10.58
CA SER A 132 3.43 -8.81 -11.48
C SER A 132 3.57 -7.29 -11.64
N ALA A 133 2.46 -6.57 -11.73
CA ALA A 133 2.44 -5.11 -11.68
C ALA A 133 2.99 -4.57 -10.35
N GLY A 134 2.67 -5.23 -9.23
CA GLY A 134 3.23 -4.89 -7.92
C GLY A 134 4.75 -5.10 -7.83
N ILE A 135 5.25 -6.23 -8.32
CA ILE A 135 6.69 -6.55 -8.39
C ILE A 135 7.41 -5.53 -9.27
N ALA A 136 6.86 -5.22 -10.45
CA ALA A 136 7.41 -4.20 -11.33
C ALA A 136 7.45 -2.82 -10.67
N GLY A 137 6.41 -2.47 -9.90
CA GLY A 137 6.38 -1.26 -9.08
C GLY A 137 7.48 -1.23 -8.01
N TRP A 138 7.77 -2.35 -7.35
CA TRP A 138 8.90 -2.46 -6.43
C TRP A 138 10.25 -2.25 -7.12
N VAL A 139 10.46 -2.83 -8.30
CA VAL A 139 11.70 -2.62 -9.07
C VAL A 139 11.85 -1.15 -9.46
N GLU A 140 10.80 -0.52 -9.98
CA GLU A 140 10.78 0.92 -10.30
C GLU A 140 11.15 1.76 -9.07
N PHE A 141 10.47 1.54 -7.95
CA PHE A 141 10.75 2.22 -6.69
C PHE A 141 12.21 2.05 -6.27
N LEU A 142 12.77 0.84 -6.33
CA LEU A 142 14.16 0.58 -5.95
C LEU A 142 15.14 1.28 -6.88
N VAL A 143 14.87 1.32 -8.19
CA VAL A 143 15.69 2.06 -9.17
C VAL A 143 15.67 3.55 -8.86
N LEU A 144 14.49 4.13 -8.68
CA LEU A 144 14.32 5.54 -8.31
C LEU A 144 15.01 5.87 -6.99
N ARG A 145 14.81 5.04 -5.96
CA ARG A 145 15.45 5.19 -4.67
C ARG A 145 16.97 5.19 -4.79
N ARG A 146 17.55 4.21 -5.49
CA ARG A 146 19.00 4.10 -5.67
C ARG A 146 19.56 5.27 -6.47
N ALA A 147 18.85 5.75 -7.48
CA ALA A 147 19.28 6.90 -8.27
C ALA A 147 19.21 8.20 -7.46
N LEU A 148 18.15 8.38 -6.67
CA LEU A 148 17.97 9.55 -5.82
C LEU A 148 19.01 9.54 -4.70
N CYS A 149 19.23 8.40 -4.03
CA CYS A 149 20.24 8.28 -2.97
C CYS A 149 21.66 8.58 -3.44
N ARG A 150 21.97 8.30 -4.73
CA ARG A 150 23.26 8.64 -5.32
C ARG A 150 23.44 10.14 -5.55
N ARG A 151 22.35 10.87 -5.83
CA ARG A 151 22.37 12.33 -6.08
C ARG A 151 22.23 13.16 -4.81
N LEU A 152 21.31 12.75 -3.95
CA LEU A 152 20.91 13.45 -2.74
C LEU A 152 21.38 12.72 -1.48
N GLY A 153 22.37 11.82 -1.52
CA GLY A 153 22.81 11.09 -0.32
C GLY A 153 21.76 10.12 0.26
N ARG A 154 22.11 9.35 1.31
CA ARG A 154 21.19 8.34 1.88
C ARG A 154 20.07 9.01 2.70
N PHE A 155 18.83 8.72 2.35
CA PHE A 155 17.64 8.92 3.18
C PHE A 155 17.23 7.57 3.75
N ALA A 156 17.13 7.50 5.07
CA ALA A 156 16.77 6.28 5.76
C ALA A 156 15.27 6.31 6.00
N LEU A 157 14.57 5.31 5.44
CA LEU A 157 13.36 4.83 6.08
C LEU A 157 13.82 4.19 7.39
N PRO A 158 13.46 4.73 8.56
CA PRO A 158 13.76 4.09 9.83
C PRO A 158 13.05 2.73 9.85
N PHE A 159 13.84 1.68 9.64
CA PHE A 159 13.37 0.30 9.56
C PHE A 159 12.53 -0.08 10.77
N ILE A 160 12.86 0.46 11.95
CA ILE A 160 12.15 0.28 13.21
C ILE A 160 10.71 0.79 13.14
N GLU A 161 10.48 1.94 12.53
CA GLU A 161 9.12 2.50 12.43
C GLU A 161 8.31 1.73 11.39
N LEU A 162 8.94 1.34 10.29
CA LEU A 162 8.29 0.48 9.30
C LEU A 162 7.89 -0.88 9.90
N THR A 163 8.76 -1.51 10.69
CA THR A 163 8.43 -2.78 11.36
C THR A 163 7.34 -2.60 12.41
N LYS A 164 7.33 -1.50 13.17
CA LYS A 164 6.21 -1.13 14.06
C LYS A 164 4.90 -1.00 13.30
N LEU A 165 4.88 -0.31 12.14
CA LEU A 165 3.68 -0.14 11.32
C LEU A 165 3.16 -1.47 10.77
N TRP A 166 4.05 -2.34 10.28
CA TRP A 166 3.68 -3.68 9.84
C TRP A 166 3.20 -4.56 10.99
N GLY A 167 3.83 -4.48 12.16
CA GLY A 167 3.39 -5.16 13.38
C GLY A 167 1.99 -4.71 13.80
N ALA A 168 1.73 -3.40 13.83
CA ALA A 168 0.42 -2.85 14.14
C ALA A 168 -0.65 -3.27 13.10
N ALA A 169 -0.30 -3.25 11.81
CA ALA A 169 -1.18 -3.70 10.74
C ALA A 169 -1.48 -5.20 10.85
N LEU A 170 -0.50 -6.01 11.23
CA LEU A 170 -0.66 -7.46 11.45
C LEU A 170 -1.59 -7.74 12.64
N VAL A 171 -1.44 -7.03 13.76
CA VAL A 171 -2.33 -7.15 14.91
C VAL A 171 -3.76 -6.74 14.53
N ALA A 172 -3.91 -5.61 13.83
CA ALA A 172 -5.21 -5.17 13.33
C ALA A 172 -5.84 -6.20 12.37
N ALA A 173 -5.05 -6.81 11.49
CA ALA A 173 -5.50 -7.86 10.59
C ALA A 173 -5.91 -9.14 11.34
N ALA A 174 -5.18 -9.52 12.39
CA ALA A 174 -5.53 -10.66 13.24
C ALA A 174 -6.88 -10.45 13.94
N VAL A 175 -7.08 -9.27 14.55
CA VAL A 175 -8.35 -8.90 15.19
C VAL A 175 -9.49 -8.87 14.18
N ALA A 176 -9.28 -8.26 13.02
CA ALA A 176 -10.30 -8.17 11.97
C ALA A 176 -10.65 -9.55 11.38
N THR A 177 -9.66 -10.42 11.21
CA THR A 177 -9.88 -11.82 10.79
C THR A 177 -10.66 -12.60 11.85
N GLY A 178 -10.33 -12.42 13.14
CA GLY A 178 -11.09 -13.00 14.25
C GLY A 178 -12.55 -12.53 14.25
N MET A 179 -12.77 -11.22 14.10
CA MET A 179 -14.12 -10.64 13.99
C MET A 179 -14.89 -11.19 12.79
N ARG A 180 -14.22 -11.35 11.64
CA ARG A 180 -14.80 -11.92 10.42
C ARG A 180 -15.31 -13.34 10.64
N LEU A 181 -14.57 -14.18 11.37
CA LEU A 181 -14.96 -15.55 11.69
C LEU A 181 -16.19 -15.59 12.60
N LEU A 182 -16.30 -14.65 13.55
CA LEU A 182 -17.45 -14.55 14.45
C LEU A 182 -18.70 -13.97 13.76
N THR A 183 -18.53 -13.29 12.64
CA THR A 183 -19.60 -12.59 11.93
C THR A 183 -19.97 -13.25 10.60
N VAL A 184 -19.56 -14.50 10.39
CA VAL A 184 -19.77 -15.21 9.11
C VAL A 184 -21.25 -15.44 8.80
N ASP A 185 -22.09 -15.54 9.83
CA ASP A 185 -23.53 -15.78 9.71
C ASP A 185 -24.33 -14.50 9.39
N PHE A 186 -23.69 -13.33 9.47
CA PHE A 186 -24.34 -12.06 9.15
C PHE A 186 -24.17 -11.74 7.66
N GLY A 187 -25.18 -11.07 7.09
CA GLY A 187 -25.12 -10.65 5.69
C GLY A 187 -23.88 -9.77 5.39
N PRO A 188 -23.41 -9.72 4.12
CA PRO A 188 -22.13 -9.11 3.75
C PRO A 188 -21.93 -7.67 4.25
N ILE A 189 -22.99 -6.87 4.25
CA ILE A 189 -22.97 -5.47 4.70
C ILE A 189 -22.71 -5.37 6.20
N TRP A 190 -23.40 -6.18 7.01
CA TRP A 190 -23.26 -6.17 8.47
C TRP A 190 -21.90 -6.72 8.89
N GLN A 191 -21.39 -7.74 8.18
CA GLN A 191 -20.04 -8.24 8.37
C GLN A 191 -19.00 -7.15 8.12
N ALA A 192 -19.10 -6.40 7.02
CA ALA A 192 -18.19 -5.28 6.75
C ALA A 192 -18.31 -4.15 7.78
N LEU A 193 -19.53 -3.84 8.24
CA LEU A 193 -19.77 -2.82 9.26
C LEU A 193 -19.13 -3.18 10.62
N ALA A 194 -18.94 -4.47 10.92
CA ALA A 194 -18.22 -4.91 12.12
C ALA A 194 -16.69 -4.98 11.87
N VAL A 195 -16.28 -5.61 10.78
CA VAL A 195 -14.86 -5.94 10.51
C VAL A 195 -14.03 -4.72 10.16
N VAL A 196 -14.56 -3.78 9.37
CA VAL A 196 -13.80 -2.60 8.91
C VAL A 196 -13.48 -1.65 10.07
N PRO A 197 -14.45 -1.27 10.93
CA PRO A 197 -14.14 -0.49 12.12
C PRO A 197 -13.23 -1.23 13.09
N ALA A 198 -13.40 -2.54 13.27
CA ALA A 198 -12.51 -3.34 14.13
C ALA A 198 -11.05 -3.25 13.64
N PHE A 199 -10.80 -3.39 12.33
CA PHE A 199 -9.47 -3.21 11.75
C PHE A 199 -8.93 -1.79 11.99
N GLY A 200 -9.70 -0.78 11.60
CA GLY A 200 -9.27 0.62 11.66
C GLY A 200 -8.99 1.10 13.08
N LEU A 201 -9.89 0.79 14.02
CA LEU A 201 -9.74 1.15 15.44
C LEU A 201 -8.57 0.41 16.08
N THR A 202 -8.39 -0.88 15.80
CA THR A 202 -7.25 -1.64 16.34
C THR A 202 -5.94 -1.09 15.80
N TYR A 203 -5.86 -0.76 14.51
CA TYR A 203 -4.66 -0.18 13.94
C TYR A 203 -4.31 1.17 14.59
N VAL A 204 -5.29 2.08 14.72
CA VAL A 204 -5.09 3.37 15.37
C VAL A 204 -4.72 3.19 16.85
N ALA A 205 -5.36 2.27 17.57
CA ALA A 205 -5.03 1.99 18.96
C ALA A 205 -3.59 1.49 19.10
N VAL A 206 -3.19 0.45 18.35
CA VAL A 206 -1.84 -0.10 18.44
C VAL A 206 -0.78 0.91 18.02
N THR A 207 -1.02 1.70 16.97
CA THR A 207 -0.06 2.74 16.56
C THR A 207 0.04 3.89 17.57
N TRP A 208 -1.04 4.19 18.29
CA TRP A 208 -1.04 5.14 19.41
C TRP A 208 -0.25 4.59 20.61
N LEU A 209 -0.41 3.32 20.96
CA LEU A 209 0.38 2.66 22.02
C LEU A 209 1.87 2.59 21.70
N LEU A 210 2.25 2.54 20.41
CA LEU A 210 3.64 2.48 19.97
C LEU A 210 4.32 3.86 19.83
N ASP A 211 3.62 4.93 20.25
CA ASP A 211 4.06 6.33 20.19
C ASP A 211 4.56 6.76 18.81
N ILE A 212 3.85 6.33 17.76
CA ILE A 212 4.19 6.71 16.38
C ILE A 212 3.76 8.17 16.16
N PRO A 213 4.67 9.10 15.80
CA PRO A 213 4.38 10.54 15.75
C PRO A 213 3.25 10.91 14.77
N GLU A 214 3.07 10.14 13.70
CA GLU A 214 1.97 10.31 12.74
C GLU A 214 0.59 10.05 13.35
N SER A 215 0.49 9.21 14.39
CA SER A 215 -0.78 8.90 15.05
C SER A 215 -1.32 10.11 15.83
N ALA A 216 -0.43 10.89 16.46
CA ALA A 216 -0.80 12.11 17.18
C ALA A 216 -1.37 13.19 16.22
N VAL A 217 -0.84 13.28 15.00
CA VAL A 217 -1.35 14.18 13.97
C VAL A 217 -2.75 13.77 13.50
N LEU A 218 -3.00 12.46 13.37
CA LEU A 218 -4.32 11.95 13.04
C LEU A 218 -5.33 12.23 14.17
N ALA A 219 -4.95 11.92 15.42
CA ALA A 219 -5.76 12.15 16.60
C ALA A 219 -6.12 13.64 16.77
N GLY A 220 -5.14 14.54 16.57
CA GLY A 220 -5.36 15.99 16.63
C GLY A 220 -6.35 16.50 15.58
N ARG A 221 -6.37 15.94 14.36
CA ARG A 221 -7.36 16.31 13.33
C ARG A 221 -8.76 15.81 13.63
N VAL A 222 -8.88 14.59 14.14
CA VAL A 222 -10.18 14.01 14.51
C VAL A 222 -10.79 14.79 15.67
N LEU A 223 -10.00 15.04 16.72
CA LEU A 223 -10.41 15.86 17.86
C LEU A 223 -10.70 17.31 17.47
N GLY A 224 -9.92 17.90 16.56
CA GLY A 224 -10.16 19.25 16.03
C GLY A 224 -11.48 19.37 15.25
N ARG A 225 -11.83 18.36 14.44
CA ARG A 225 -13.12 18.32 13.72
C ARG A 225 -14.32 18.08 14.62
N LEU A 226 -14.15 17.34 15.72
CA LEU A 226 -15.19 17.15 16.73
C LEU A 226 -15.43 18.44 17.54
N ARG A 227 -14.37 19.22 17.79
CA ARG A 227 -14.48 20.54 18.44
C ARG A 227 -15.06 21.62 17.56
N SER A 228 -14.87 21.57 16.23
CA SER A 228 -15.45 22.56 15.30
C SER A 228 -16.90 22.26 14.89
N ARG A 229 -17.47 21.14 15.34
CA ARG A 229 -18.89 20.77 15.12
C ARG A 229 -19.76 20.95 16.37
N ARG A 230 -19.19 21.46 17.46
CA ARG A 230 -19.91 22.00 18.63
C ARG A 230 -19.82 23.51 18.60
#